data_AF-A0A1M7JQC9-F1
#
_entry.id   AF-A0A1M7JQC9-F1
#
_cell.length_a   1.000
_cell.length_b   1.000
_cell.length_c   1.000
_cell.angle_alpha   90.00
_cell.angle_beta   90.00
_cell.angle_gamma   90.00
#
_symmetry.space_group_name_H-M   'P 1'
#
loop_
_entity.id
_entity.type
_entity.pdbx_description
1 polymer ?
#
loop_
_entity_poly.entity_id
_entity_poly.type
_entity_poly.pdbx_seq_one_letter_code
_entity_poly.pdbx_strand_id
1 'polypeptide(L)'
;MKLQDAFYSEKSMYGGWGVIGYVAPGAGSSNSYASTNFTYAGHIDYATETNATEADAWTVTSKAALNDCPASSVWKIGVVQNAAGNTSKYSQALPTDADCKSLTPNFDQIGKS
;
A
#
# COMPACT_ATOMS: atom_id res chain seq x y z
N MET A 1 -7.43 1.14 5.22
CA MET A 1 -8.03 2.17 4.35
C MET A 1 -9.01 3.13 5.04
N LYS A 2 -9.66 2.79 6.16
CA LYS A 2 -10.61 3.72 6.82
C LYS A 2 -10.05 5.11 7.20
N LEU A 3 -8.74 5.21 7.53
CA LEU A 3 -8.10 6.48 7.89
C LEU A 3 -7.78 7.36 6.66
N GLN A 4 -7.41 6.76 5.53
CA GLN A 4 -7.18 7.50 4.28
C GLN A 4 -8.48 8.08 3.72
N ASP A 5 -9.60 7.36 3.90
CA ASP A 5 -10.93 7.81 3.49
C ASP A 5 -11.40 9.02 4.32
N ALA A 6 -11.13 9.00 5.64
CA ALA A 6 -11.39 10.13 6.52
C ALA A 6 -10.55 11.37 6.13
N PHE A 7 -9.24 11.17 5.90
CA PHE A 7 -8.35 12.24 5.46
C PHE A 7 -8.77 12.82 4.09
N TYR A 8 -9.16 11.98 3.14
CA TYR A 8 -9.65 12.42 1.84
C TYR A 8 -10.97 13.18 1.97
N SER A 9 -11.87 12.79 2.87
CA SER A 9 -13.10 13.54 3.14
C SER A 9 -12.85 14.93 3.75
N GLU A 10 -11.75 15.12 4.47
CA GLU A 10 -11.41 16.40 5.11
C GLU A 10 -10.62 17.32 4.19
N LYS A 11 -9.65 16.78 3.44
CA LYS A 11 -8.72 17.57 2.61
C LYS A 11 -8.93 17.44 1.12
N SER A 12 -9.75 16.49 0.65
CA SER A 12 -9.84 16.10 -0.77
C SER A 12 -8.49 15.73 -1.40
N MET A 13 -7.57 15.20 -0.59
CA MET A 13 -6.22 14.81 -0.97
C MET A 13 -5.90 13.43 -0.39
N TYR A 14 -5.03 12.67 -1.07
CA TYR A 14 -4.41 11.46 -0.56
C TYR A 14 -3.14 11.83 0.20
N GLY A 15 -2.85 11.11 1.29
CA GLY A 15 -1.75 11.42 2.20
C GLY A 15 -0.80 10.23 2.37
N GLY A 16 0.47 10.50 2.67
CA GLY A 16 1.42 9.42 2.98
C GLY A 16 1.12 8.69 4.28
N TRP A 17 1.81 7.57 4.51
CA TRP A 17 1.62 6.70 5.67
C TRP A 17 1.56 7.47 7.01
N GLY A 18 2.54 8.35 7.25
CA GLY A 18 2.61 9.15 8.47
C GLY A 18 1.58 10.28 8.56
N VAL A 19 1.07 10.77 7.44
CA VAL A 19 0.05 11.84 7.40
C VAL A 19 -1.30 11.31 7.83
N ILE A 20 -1.65 10.12 7.37
CA ILE A 20 -2.91 9.44 7.72
C ILE A 20 -2.85 8.69 9.05
N GLY A 21 -1.78 8.91 9.83
CA GLY A 21 -1.59 8.28 11.14
C GLY A 21 -1.40 6.77 11.07
N TYR A 22 -1.00 6.21 9.93
CA TYR A 22 -0.73 4.79 9.77
C TYR A 22 0.77 4.51 9.87
N VAL A 23 1.15 3.79 10.91
CA VAL A 23 2.50 3.24 11.06
C VAL A 23 2.49 1.84 10.48
N ALA A 24 3.18 1.64 9.35
CA ALA A 24 3.34 0.31 8.77
C ALA A 24 4.24 -0.56 9.68
N PRO A 25 4.12 -1.90 9.63
CA PRO A 25 4.92 -2.77 10.49
C PRO A 25 6.44 -2.59 10.31
N GLY A 26 7.15 -2.55 11.43
CA GLY A 26 8.62 -2.46 11.46
C GLY A 26 9.15 -1.09 11.89
N ALA A 27 10.47 -0.94 11.83
CA ALA A 27 11.14 0.33 12.15
C ALA A 27 11.17 1.23 10.92
N GLY A 28 10.94 2.53 11.09
CA GLY A 28 10.85 3.45 9.97
C GLY A 28 10.63 4.89 10.37
N SER A 29 10.53 5.76 9.37
CA SER A 29 10.24 7.19 9.52
C SER A 29 9.13 7.56 8.55
N SER A 30 8.15 8.35 8.99
CA SER A 30 7.08 9.08 8.28
C SER A 30 6.48 8.50 6.98
N ASN A 31 7.27 8.03 6.02
CA ASN A 31 6.85 7.52 4.74
C ASN A 31 7.54 6.21 4.27
N SER A 32 8.46 5.64 5.06
CA SER A 32 9.05 4.33 4.80
C SER A 32 9.25 3.54 6.08
N TYR A 33 8.94 2.25 6.02
CA TYR A 33 9.07 1.32 7.14
C TYR A 33 9.69 0.01 6.69
N ALA A 34 10.43 -0.64 7.58
CA ALA A 34 11.11 -1.88 7.30
C ALA A 34 10.85 -2.87 8.44
N SER A 35 10.19 -3.97 8.11
CA SER A 35 10.13 -5.15 8.97
C SER A 35 11.24 -6.13 8.58
N THR A 36 11.30 -7.28 9.26
CA THR A 36 12.22 -8.37 8.90
C THR A 36 11.99 -8.86 7.46
N ASN A 37 10.74 -8.95 7.02
CA ASN A 37 10.37 -9.60 5.76
C ASN A 37 9.92 -8.64 4.66
N PHE A 38 9.60 -7.38 5.01
CA PHE A 38 9.03 -6.42 4.08
C PHE A 38 9.65 -5.04 4.22
N THR A 39 9.73 -4.34 3.10
CA THR A 39 9.97 -2.89 3.03
C THR A 39 8.69 -2.23 2.55
N TYR A 40 8.26 -1.19 3.24
CA TYR A 40 7.11 -0.36 2.90
C TYR A 40 7.61 1.01 2.45
N ALA A 41 7.05 1.53 1.37
CA ALA A 41 7.31 2.88 0.91
C ALA A 41 5.99 3.56 0.48
N GLY A 42 5.92 4.87 0.63
CA GLY A 42 4.87 5.70 0.02
C GLY A 42 5.49 6.61 -1.03
N HIS A 43 4.82 6.80 -2.17
CA HIS A 43 5.20 7.86 -3.12
C HIS A 43 4.54 9.20 -2.76
N ILE A 44 3.45 9.13 -1.99
CA ILE A 44 2.77 10.28 -1.37
C ILE A 44 3.29 10.44 0.05
N ASP A 45 3.67 11.66 0.45
CA ASP A 45 4.09 12.02 1.81
C ASP A 45 3.40 13.31 2.31
N TYR A 46 3.95 13.96 3.34
CA TYR A 46 3.41 15.22 3.88
C TYR A 46 3.63 16.42 2.93
N ALA A 47 4.72 16.43 2.17
CA ALA A 47 5.04 17.48 1.20
C ALA A 47 4.41 17.19 -0.18
N THR A 48 4.08 15.93 -0.48
CA THR A 48 3.57 15.49 -1.79
C THR A 48 2.12 14.98 -1.75
N GLU A 49 1.32 15.41 -0.76
CA GLU A 49 -0.13 15.19 -0.75
C GLU A 49 -0.73 15.52 -2.14
N THR A 50 -1.59 14.67 -2.67
CA THR A 50 -2.09 14.81 -4.05
C THR A 50 -3.53 14.33 -4.21
N ASN A 51 -4.26 14.90 -5.14
CA ASN A 51 -5.57 14.41 -5.60
C ASN A 51 -5.52 13.83 -7.02
N ALA A 52 -4.32 13.78 -7.63
CA ALA A 52 -4.10 13.17 -8.92
C ALA A 52 -4.04 11.64 -8.80
N THR A 53 -4.20 10.96 -9.93
CA THR A 53 -3.93 9.52 -10.02
C THR A 53 -2.45 9.28 -9.75
N GLU A 54 -2.15 8.35 -8.84
CA GLU A 54 -0.80 7.90 -8.53
C GLU A 54 -0.84 6.38 -8.43
N ALA A 55 -0.17 5.68 -9.35
CA ALA A 55 -0.24 4.23 -9.47
C ALA A 55 0.50 3.51 -8.34
N ASP A 56 1.52 4.15 -7.78
CA ASP A 56 2.43 3.58 -6.78
C ASP A 56 2.34 4.33 -5.45
N ALA A 57 1.15 4.85 -5.11
CA ALA A 57 0.92 5.68 -3.94
C ALA A 57 1.49 5.06 -2.68
N TRP A 58 1.30 3.74 -2.53
CA TRP A 58 1.98 2.93 -1.54
C TRP A 58 2.45 1.60 -2.10
N THR A 59 3.62 1.17 -1.66
CA THR A 59 4.23 -0.07 -2.09
C THR A 59 4.72 -0.91 -0.91
N VAL A 60 4.72 -2.22 -1.11
CA VAL A 60 5.29 -3.22 -0.22
C VAL A 60 6.21 -4.11 -1.04
N THR A 61 7.44 -4.30 -0.60
CA THR A 61 8.43 -5.16 -1.26
C THR A 61 8.85 -6.27 -0.32
N SER A 62 8.83 -7.52 -0.79
CA SER A 62 9.35 -8.66 -0.03
C SER A 62 10.88 -8.63 0.01
N LYS A 63 11.47 -8.89 1.18
CA LYS A 63 12.93 -9.05 1.35
C LYS A 63 13.38 -10.49 1.11
N ALA A 64 12.47 -11.43 1.28
CA ALA A 64 12.67 -12.86 1.07
C ALA A 64 11.58 -13.41 0.16
N ALA A 65 11.80 -14.60 -0.39
CA ALA A 65 10.76 -15.32 -1.09
C ALA A 65 9.62 -15.68 -0.12
N LEU A 66 8.38 -15.56 -0.57
CA LEU A 66 7.17 -15.83 0.22
C LEU A 66 6.34 -16.89 -0.50
N ASN A 67 6.50 -18.15 -0.09
CA ASN A 67 5.92 -19.30 -0.78
C ASN A 67 6.29 -19.27 -2.27
N ASP A 68 5.33 -18.92 -3.11
CA ASP A 68 5.43 -18.87 -4.57
C ASP A 68 5.83 -17.49 -5.11
N CYS A 69 6.08 -16.51 -4.24
CA CYS A 69 6.62 -15.21 -4.61
C CYS A 69 8.13 -15.16 -4.49
N PRO A 70 8.86 -14.70 -5.52
CA PRO A 70 10.28 -14.44 -5.37
C PRO A 70 10.56 -13.32 -4.35
N ALA A 71 11.81 -13.25 -3.91
CA ALA A 71 12.28 -12.07 -3.18
C ALA A 71 12.20 -10.85 -4.09
N SER A 72 11.99 -9.67 -3.51
CA SER A 72 11.80 -8.39 -4.22
C SER A 72 10.50 -8.28 -5.02
N SER A 73 9.53 -9.16 -4.81
CA SER A 73 8.17 -8.96 -5.32
C SER A 73 7.56 -7.68 -4.74
N VAL A 74 6.86 -6.91 -5.57
CA VAL A 74 6.29 -5.60 -5.21
C VAL A 74 4.78 -5.60 -5.35
N TRP A 75 4.09 -5.34 -4.23
CA TRP A 75 2.66 -5.05 -4.21
C TRP A 75 2.46 -3.54 -4.16
N LYS A 76 1.50 -3.05 -4.94
CA LYS A 76 1.24 -1.62 -5.11
C LYS A 76 -0.22 -1.32 -4.87
N ILE A 77 -0.47 -0.25 -4.14
CA ILE A 77 -1.79 0.37 -4.02
C ILE A 77 -1.66 1.74 -4.67
N GLY A 78 -2.45 1.96 -5.72
CA GLY A 78 -2.58 3.25 -6.36
C GLY A 78 -3.84 3.98 -5.89
N VAL A 79 -3.86 5.28 -6.12
CA VAL A 79 -5.03 6.14 -5.96
C VAL A 79 -5.46 6.65 -7.33
N VAL A 80 -6.76 6.80 -7.52
CA VAL A 80 -7.31 7.31 -8.77
C VAL A 80 -7.94 8.67 -8.51
N GLN A 81 -7.64 9.62 -9.40
CA GLN A 81 -8.26 10.94 -9.36
C GLN A 81 -9.79 10.80 -9.35
N ASN A 82 -10.44 11.42 -8.38
CA ASN A 82 -11.88 11.52 -8.35
C ASN A 82 -12.31 12.95 -8.67
N ALA A 83 -12.95 13.11 -9.84
CA ALA A 83 -13.39 14.42 -10.32
C ALA A 83 -14.67 14.95 -9.62
N ALA A 84 -15.40 14.14 -8.85
CA ALA A 84 -16.75 14.52 -8.40
C ALA A 84 -17.27 13.85 -7.11
N GLY A 85 -16.45 13.60 -6.08
CA GLY A 85 -17.01 13.15 -4.80
C GLY A 85 -16.01 13.02 -3.64
N ASN A 86 -16.56 13.00 -2.42
CA ASN A 86 -15.83 12.84 -1.14
C ASN A 86 -15.35 11.40 -0.90
N THR A 87 -15.43 10.53 -1.90
CA THR A 87 -15.04 9.13 -1.81
C THR A 87 -13.70 8.92 -2.52
N SER A 88 -12.74 8.42 -1.77
CA SER A 88 -11.46 7.93 -2.27
C SER A 88 -11.64 6.73 -3.22
N LYS A 89 -10.77 6.61 -4.23
CA LYS A 89 -10.72 5.48 -5.16
C LYS A 89 -9.33 4.89 -5.20
N TYR A 90 -9.25 3.57 -5.16
CA TYR A 90 -7.99 2.83 -5.10
C TYR A 90 -7.86 1.83 -6.25
N SER A 91 -6.64 1.67 -6.73
CA SER A 91 -6.23 0.60 -7.64
C SER A 91 -5.23 -0.31 -6.93
N GLN A 92 -5.12 -1.56 -7.40
CA GLN A 92 -4.17 -2.52 -6.88
C GLN A 92 -3.37 -3.09 -8.04
N ALA A 93 -2.06 -3.20 -7.88
CA ALA A 93 -1.22 -3.99 -8.77
C ALA A 93 -0.44 -5.03 -7.96
N LEU A 94 -0.58 -6.27 -8.38
CA LEU A 94 0.13 -7.42 -7.82
C LEU A 94 1.45 -7.63 -8.56
N PRO A 95 2.43 -8.32 -7.95
CA PRO A 95 3.59 -8.79 -8.69
C PRO A 95 3.15 -9.62 -9.91
N THR A 96 3.89 -9.49 -11.01
CA THR A 96 3.55 -10.13 -12.30
C THR A 96 3.71 -11.64 -12.31
N ASP A 97 4.33 -12.22 -11.28
CA ASP A 97 4.44 -13.67 -11.13
C ASP A 97 3.10 -14.27 -10.68
N ALA A 98 2.66 -15.31 -11.39
CA ALA A 98 1.29 -15.83 -11.37
C ALA A 98 0.79 -16.31 -9.99
N ASP A 99 1.71 -16.60 -9.08
CA ASP A 99 1.40 -17.13 -7.75
C ASP A 99 1.52 -16.07 -6.64
N CYS A 100 1.90 -14.84 -6.98
CA CYS A 100 1.87 -13.69 -6.07
C CYS A 100 0.48 -13.08 -5.91
N LYS A 101 -0.45 -13.89 -5.38
CA LYS A 101 -1.78 -13.40 -5.01
C LYS A 101 -1.71 -12.45 -3.81
N SER A 102 -2.84 -11.78 -3.52
CA SER A 102 -2.99 -10.88 -2.37
C SER A 102 -2.42 -11.51 -1.10
N LEU A 103 -1.59 -10.75 -0.37
CA LEU A 103 -0.97 -11.16 0.91
C LEU A 103 -1.97 -11.46 2.03
N THR A 104 -3.28 -11.37 1.77
CA THR A 104 -4.29 -11.96 2.65
C THR A 104 -4.16 -13.48 2.58
N PRO A 105 -3.73 -14.16 3.65
CA PRO A 105 -3.98 -15.59 3.72
C PRO A 105 -5.50 -15.72 3.73
N ASN A 106 -6.07 -16.28 2.66
CA ASN A 106 -7.39 -16.86 2.84
C ASN A 106 -7.16 -17.96 3.90
N PHE A 107 -7.78 -17.81 5.07
CA PHE A 107 -7.50 -18.67 6.24
C PHE A 107 -7.65 -20.17 5.91
N ASP A 108 -8.42 -20.50 4.86
CA ASP A 108 -8.64 -21.86 4.35
C ASP A 108 -7.47 -22.46 3.55
N GLN A 109 -6.49 -21.63 3.16
CA GLN A 109 -5.30 -22.01 2.40
C GLN A 109 -4.08 -22.28 3.30
N ILE A 110 -4.12 -21.95 4.60
CA ILE A 110 -3.03 -22.25 5.53
C ILE A 110 -2.98 -23.77 5.75
N GLY A 111 -1.86 -24.41 5.36
CA GLY A 111 -1.57 -25.82 5.63
C GLY A 111 -2.03 -26.83 4.58
N LYS A 112 -2.44 -26.38 3.38
CA LYS A 112 -2.77 -27.27 2.27
C LYS A 112 -1.72 -27.14 1.17
N SER A 113 -0.90 -28.17 1.04
CA SER A 113 -0.03 -28.46 -0.11
C SER A 113 -0.78 -29.30 -1.14
#